data_AF-A0A357ENJ8-F1
#
_entry.id   AF-A0A357ENJ8-F1
#
_cell.length_a   1.000
_cell.length_b   1.000
_cell.length_c   1.000
_cell.angle_alpha   90.00
_cell.angle_beta   90.00
_cell.angle_gamma   90.00
#
_symmetry.space_group_name_H-M   'P 1'
#
loop_
_entity.id
_entity.type
_entity.pdbx_description
1 polymer ?
#
loop_
_entity_poly.entity_id
_entity_poly.type
_entity_poly.pdbx_seq_one_letter_code
_entity_poly.pdbx_strand_id
1 'polypeptide(L)'
;MSTSASSESTILPSTAPEAAARPIQDMVGSGKAWGLCTAVDLHDCNPELIRDAEYIKRYVVELCELIDMKRFGECQVVDFGDGPVAGYSMVQLISTSLISGHFA
;
A
#
# COMPACT_ATOMS: atom_id res chain seq x y z
N MET A 1 28.26 -21.70 34.88
CA MET A 1 28.49 -21.43 33.45
C MET A 1 27.18 -20.96 32.85
N SER A 2 27.25 -19.96 31.97
CA SER A 2 26.18 -19.44 31.09
C SER A 2 25.15 -18.53 31.76
N THR A 3 25.42 -17.21 31.86
CA THR A 3 25.33 -16.14 30.85
C THR A 3 23.97 -15.45 30.88
N SER A 4 23.97 -14.27 31.50
CA SER A 4 23.01 -13.17 31.35
C SER A 4 22.82 -12.86 29.86
N ALA A 5 21.59 -13.00 29.35
CA ALA A 5 21.22 -12.47 28.05
C ALA A 5 21.03 -10.96 28.17
N SER A 6 22.08 -10.22 27.83
CA SER A 6 22.06 -8.78 27.68
C SER A 6 21.31 -8.39 26.40
N SER A 7 20.38 -7.46 26.55
CA SER A 7 20.11 -6.36 25.60
C SER A 7 19.70 -6.74 24.17
N GLU A 8 18.40 -6.87 23.92
CA GLU A 8 17.84 -6.54 22.60
C GLU A 8 17.97 -5.02 22.39
N SER A 9 19.10 -4.64 21.79
CA SER A 9 19.31 -3.31 21.26
C SER A 9 18.30 -3.07 20.15
N THR A 10 17.35 -2.17 20.38
CA THR A 10 16.47 -1.56 19.39
C THR A 10 17.25 -1.23 18.11
N ILE A 11 17.08 -2.04 17.06
CA ILE A 11 17.70 -1.84 15.75
C ILE A 11 16.86 -0.83 14.98
N LEU A 12 16.71 0.41 15.45
CA LEU A 12 16.37 1.55 14.60
C LEU A 12 16.67 2.83 15.40
N PRO A 13 17.62 3.69 14.97
CA PRO A 13 17.78 4.99 15.58
C PRO A 13 16.51 5.82 15.37
N SER A 14 15.84 6.17 16.49
CA SER A 14 14.69 7.06 16.58
C SER A 14 15.10 8.54 16.39
N THR A 15 15.83 8.83 15.32
CA THR A 15 16.22 10.19 14.93
C THR A 15 16.19 10.34 13.41
N ALA A 16 15.21 9.75 12.75
CA ALA A 16 14.81 10.31 11.46
C ALA A 16 14.36 11.74 11.76
N PRO A 17 14.92 12.78 11.10
CA PRO A 17 14.40 14.12 11.26
C PRO A 17 12.91 14.02 10.96
N GLU A 18 12.08 14.55 11.86
CA GLU A 18 10.66 14.70 11.61
C GLU A 18 10.57 15.57 10.35
N ALA A 19 10.40 14.90 9.21
CA ALA A 19 10.48 15.54 7.93
C ALA A 19 9.30 16.50 7.91
N ALA A 20 9.56 17.79 8.13
CA ALA A 20 8.54 18.82 8.12
C ALA A 20 7.69 18.58 6.88
N ALA A 21 6.40 18.30 7.10
CA ALA A 21 5.49 17.89 6.04
C ALA A 21 5.51 18.97 4.96
N ARG A 22 6.18 18.69 3.84
CA ARG A 22 6.22 19.61 2.73
C ARG A 22 4.90 19.47 1.97
N PRO A 23 4.29 20.57 1.52
CA PRO A 23 3.17 20.50 0.60
C PRO A 23 3.53 19.61 -0.61
N ILE A 24 2.60 18.75 -1.05
CA ILE A 24 2.81 17.85 -2.21
C ILE A 24 3.27 18.63 -3.46
N GLN A 25 2.71 19.83 -3.65
CA GLN A 25 3.08 20.79 -4.71
C GLN A 25 4.56 21.19 -4.70
N ASP A 26 5.25 21.07 -3.56
CA ASP A 26 6.67 21.36 -3.46
C ASP A 26 7.55 20.18 -3.86
N MET A 27 6.99 18.97 -3.96
CA MET A 27 7.72 17.72 -4.21
C MET A 27 7.70 17.27 -5.67
N VAL A 28 6.67 17.61 -6.45
CA VAL A 28 6.46 17.14 -7.82
C VAL A 28 6.55 18.30 -8.83
N GLY A 29 7.15 18.07 -10.00
CA GLY A 29 7.22 19.05 -11.10
C GLY A 29 8.60 19.21 -11.74
N SER A 30 8.78 20.29 -12.52
CA SER A 30 10.05 20.57 -13.23
C SER A 30 11.21 20.74 -12.25
N GLY A 31 12.28 19.97 -12.46
CA GLY A 31 13.44 19.92 -11.56
C GLY A 31 13.17 19.21 -10.21
N LYS A 32 12.03 18.53 -10.07
CA LYS A 32 11.61 17.79 -8.87
C LYS A 32 11.22 16.35 -9.22
N ALA A 33 10.47 15.65 -8.35
CA ALA A 33 9.99 14.30 -8.63
C ALA A 33 8.97 14.28 -9.78
N TRP A 34 8.93 13.17 -10.52
CA TRP A 34 7.92 12.93 -11.55
C TRP A 34 6.54 12.59 -10.98
N GLY A 35 6.50 12.05 -9.77
CA GLY A 35 5.27 11.66 -9.08
C GLY A 35 5.60 11.20 -7.66
N LEU A 36 4.56 10.78 -6.94
CA LEU A 36 4.69 10.24 -5.59
C LEU A 36 4.30 8.76 -5.59
N CYS A 37 4.95 7.99 -4.71
CA CYS A 37 4.62 6.61 -4.44
C CYS A 37 4.40 6.45 -2.94
N THR A 38 3.37 5.69 -2.57
CA THR A 38 3.07 5.35 -1.18
C THR A 38 2.79 3.86 -1.13
N ALA A 39 3.43 3.17 -0.18
CA ALA A 39 3.18 1.78 0.13
C ALA A 39 2.63 1.72 1.56
N VAL A 40 1.55 0.96 1.74
CA VAL A 40 0.86 0.82 3.02
C VAL A 40 0.58 -0.66 3.26
N ASP A 41 1.02 -1.16 4.41
CA ASP A 41 0.69 -2.50 4.88
C ASP A 41 -0.40 -2.39 5.95
N LEU A 42 -1.54 -3.05 5.71
CA LEU A 42 -2.67 -3.07 6.62
C LEU A 42 -2.77 -4.43 7.30
N HIS A 43 -3.04 -4.41 8.60
CA HIS A 43 -3.22 -5.60 9.43
C HIS A 43 -4.61 -5.60 10.08
N ASP A 44 -5.03 -6.75 10.58
CA ASP A 44 -6.33 -6.96 11.24
C ASP A 44 -7.54 -6.58 10.36
N CYS A 45 -7.38 -6.73 9.05
CA CYS A 45 -8.46 -6.58 8.07
C CYS A 45 -9.53 -7.65 8.27
N ASN A 46 -10.77 -7.35 7.87
CA ASN A 46 -11.84 -8.34 7.90
C ASN A 46 -11.52 -9.49 6.90
N PRO A 47 -11.34 -10.73 7.39
CA PRO A 47 -10.90 -11.87 6.58
C PRO A 47 -11.90 -12.30 5.50
N GLU A 48 -13.20 -11.99 5.66
CA GLU A 48 -14.22 -12.32 4.67
C GLU A 48 -14.15 -11.34 3.49
N LEU A 49 -13.93 -10.06 3.77
CA LEU A 49 -13.95 -8.99 2.77
C LEU A 49 -12.71 -9.02 1.87
N ILE A 50 -11.53 -9.27 2.45
CA ILE A 50 -10.28 -9.37 1.69
C ILE A 50 -10.21 -10.64 0.82
N ARG A 51 -11.16 -11.56 0.97
CA ARG A 51 -11.30 -12.78 0.16
C ARG A 51 -12.50 -12.74 -0.79
N ASP A 52 -13.10 -11.56 -0.97
CA ASP A 52 -14.21 -11.34 -1.89
C ASP A 52 -13.76 -10.40 -3.03
N ALA A 53 -13.67 -10.96 -4.24
CA ALA A 53 -13.24 -10.22 -5.43
C ALA A 53 -14.12 -9.00 -5.73
N GLU A 54 -15.43 -9.09 -5.52
CA GLU A 54 -16.35 -7.99 -5.79
C GLU A 54 -16.21 -6.89 -4.74
N TYR A 55 -15.96 -7.29 -3.48
CA TYR A 55 -15.68 -6.33 -2.42
C TYR A 55 -14.35 -5.61 -2.65
N ILE A 56 -13.31 -6.31 -3.11
CA ILE A 56 -12.02 -5.71 -3.49
C ILE A 56 -12.22 -4.71 -4.63
N LYS A 57 -12.95 -5.06 -5.69
CA LYS A 57 -13.25 -4.12 -6.79
C LYS A 57 -13.96 -2.87 -6.26
N ARG A 58 -14.95 -3.05 -5.38
CA ARG A 58 -15.68 -1.92 -4.79
C ARG A 58 -14.77 -1.03 -3.94
N TYR A 59 -13.95 -1.63 -3.08
CA TYR A 59 -12.95 -0.92 -2.29
C TYR A 59 -12.03 -0.05 -3.17
N VAL A 60 -11.56 -0.57 -4.30
CA VAL A 60 -10.68 0.18 -5.21
C VAL A 60 -11.39 1.36 -5.87
N VAL A 61 -12.67 1.19 -6.23
CA VAL A 61 -13.49 2.28 -6.77
C VAL A 61 -13.67 3.38 -5.72
N GLU A 62 -14.08 3.01 -4.51
CA GLU A 62 -14.26 3.93 -3.38
C GLU A 62 -12.95 4.64 -3.01
N LEU A 63 -11.81 3.93 -3.04
CA LEU A 63 -10.49 4.52 -2.81
C LEU A 63 -10.15 5.56 -3.88
N CYS A 64 -10.37 5.25 -5.16
CA CYS A 64 -10.12 6.21 -6.24
C CYS A 64 -10.96 7.47 -6.09
N GLU A 65 -12.23 7.34 -5.67
CA GLU A 65 -13.11 8.48 -5.39
C GLU A 65 -12.60 9.30 -4.20
N LEU A 66 -12.16 8.64 -3.13
CA LEU A 66 -11.65 9.28 -1.92
C LEU A 66 -10.40 10.14 -2.19
N ILE A 67 -9.51 9.67 -3.08
CA ILE A 67 -8.27 10.38 -3.41
C ILE A 67 -8.39 11.26 -4.68
N ASP A 68 -9.61 11.47 -5.16
CA ASP A 68 -9.94 12.26 -6.37
C ASP A 68 -9.11 11.85 -7.61
N MET A 69 -9.05 10.54 -7.86
CA MET A 69 -8.26 9.96 -8.94
C MET A 69 -9.13 9.33 -10.02
N LYS A 70 -8.85 9.70 -11.27
CA LYS A 70 -9.59 9.18 -12.43
C LYS A 70 -9.06 7.81 -12.85
N ARG A 71 -9.92 6.79 -12.71
CA ARG A 71 -9.70 5.41 -13.18
C ARG A 71 -9.62 5.31 -14.70
N PHE A 72 -8.82 4.35 -15.18
CA PHE A 72 -8.71 3.98 -16.59
C PHE A 72 -8.96 2.47 -16.76
N GLY A 73 -10.04 2.13 -17.47
CA GLY A 73 -10.47 0.75 -17.64
C GLY A 73 -11.00 0.11 -16.36
N GLU A 74 -11.34 -1.18 -16.47
CA GLU A 74 -11.84 -1.99 -15.36
C GLU A 74 -10.71 -2.39 -14.41
N CYS A 75 -11.05 -2.52 -13.12
CA CYS A 75 -10.15 -3.07 -12.12
C CYS A 75 -9.93 -4.56 -12.40
N GLN A 76 -8.66 -4.95 -12.54
CA GLN A 76 -8.27 -6.35 -12.69
C GLN A 76 -8.08 -6.94 -11.30
N VAL A 77 -8.82 -8.00 -10.99
CA VAL A 77 -8.72 -8.73 -9.72
C VAL A 77 -8.52 -10.20 -10.05
N VAL A 78 -7.44 -10.79 -9.55
CA VAL A 78 -7.02 -12.15 -9.85
C VAL A 78 -6.71 -12.86 -8.54
N ASP A 79 -7.39 -13.99 -8.31
CA ASP A 79 -7.04 -14.93 -7.25
C ASP A 79 -5.99 -15.92 -7.79
N PHE A 80 -4.85 -16.02 -7.12
CA PHE A 80 -3.81 -16.97 -7.52
C PHE A 80 -2.88 -17.35 -6.36
N GLY A 81 -2.04 -18.36 -6.63
CA GLY A 81 -1.07 -18.90 -5.68
C GLY A 81 -1.60 -20.15 -4.96
N ASP A 82 -0.75 -20.74 -4.12
CA ASP A 82 -1.05 -21.96 -3.37
C ASP A 82 -0.61 -21.81 -1.91
N GLY A 83 -1.32 -22.49 -1.01
CA GLY A 83 -0.96 -22.54 0.41
C GLY A 83 -1.06 -21.18 1.12
N PRO A 84 -0.16 -20.85 2.05
CA PRO A 84 -0.27 -19.65 2.91
C PRO A 84 -0.04 -18.32 2.18
N VAL A 85 0.31 -18.36 0.89
CA VAL A 85 0.54 -17.18 0.04
C VAL A 85 -0.52 -17.01 -1.04
N ALA A 86 -1.54 -17.87 -1.06
CA ALA A 86 -2.67 -17.74 -1.97
C ALA A 86 -3.54 -16.54 -1.58
N GLY A 87 -4.08 -15.85 -2.58
CA GLY A 87 -5.00 -14.75 -2.36
C GLY A 87 -5.19 -13.86 -3.59
N TYR A 88 -5.91 -12.77 -3.38
CA TYR A 88 -6.23 -11.84 -4.44
C TYR A 88 -5.10 -10.83 -4.65
N SER A 89 -4.79 -10.55 -5.91
CA SER A 89 -4.11 -9.33 -6.29
C SER A 89 -5.00 -8.48 -7.18
N MET A 90 -4.87 -7.17 -7.04
CA MET A 90 -5.60 -6.22 -7.87
C MET A 90 -4.69 -5.18 -8.50
N VAL A 91 -5.09 -4.72 -9.68
CA VAL A 91 -4.50 -3.59 -10.40
C VAL A 91 -5.62 -2.72 -10.96
N GLN A 92 -5.58 -1.43 -10.63
CA GLN A 92 -6.39 -0.39 -11.25
C GLN A 92 -5.46 0.67 -11.85
N LEU A 93 -5.49 0.79 -13.17
CA LEU A 93 -4.83 1.92 -13.83
C LEU A 93 -5.60 3.20 -13.51
N ILE A 94 -4.85 4.27 -13.24
CA ILE A 94 -5.36 5.60 -12.99
C ILE A 94 -4.69 6.58 -13.93
N SER A 95 -5.17 7.82 -14.00
CA SER A 95 -4.58 8.82 -14.88
C SER A 95 -3.10 9.00 -14.56
N THR A 96 -2.25 8.57 -15.49
CA THR A 96 -0.77 8.64 -15.44
C THR A 96 -0.10 7.78 -14.36
N SER A 97 -0.79 6.81 -13.73
CA SER A 97 -0.20 5.93 -12.71
C SER A 97 -1.01 4.63 -12.51
N LEU A 98 -0.78 3.92 -11.41
CA LEU A 98 -1.47 2.69 -11.00
C LEU A 98 -1.75 2.66 -9.50
N ILE A 99 -2.81 1.96 -9.11
CA ILE A 99 -3.05 1.46 -7.76
C ILE A 99 -2.99 -0.06 -7.84
N SER A 100 -2.24 -0.69 -6.95
CA SER A 100 -2.14 -2.14 -6.85
C SER A 100 -2.23 -2.58 -5.40
N GLY A 101 -2.69 -3.81 -5.17
CA GLY A 101 -2.78 -4.37 -3.83
C GLY A 101 -2.77 -5.89 -3.84
N HIS A 102 -2.33 -6.46 -2.72
CA HIS A 102 -2.31 -7.90 -2.46
C HIS A 102 -3.09 -8.18 -1.18
N PHE A 103 -3.93 -9.21 -1.20
CA PHE A 103 -4.86 -9.57 -0.14
C PHE A 103 -4.71 -11.07 0.16
N ALA A 104 -4.31 -11.42 1.38
CA ALA A 104 -4.08 -12.79 1.83
C ALA A 104 -4.68 -13.02 3.23
#